data_AF-A0A2N6L7N2-F1
#
_entry.id   AF-A0A2N6L7N2-F1
#
_cell.length_a   1.000
_cell.length_b   1.000
_cell.length_c   1.000
_cell.angle_alpha   90.00
_cell.angle_beta   90.00
_cell.angle_gamma   90.00
#
_symmetry.space_group_name_H-M   'P 1'
#
loop_
_entity.id
_entity.type
_entity.pdbx_description
1 polymer ?
#
loop_
_entity_poly.entity_id
_entity_poly.type
_entity_poly.pdbx_seq_one_letter_code
_entity_poly.pdbx_strand_id
1 'polypeptide(L)'
;MDIVQILKEDYQRFPANQTYSIYAENVYFQDQVFKFRGIQLYKLMIKFIETFFLNPKMDLHDIQKEGDTIQTKWTLSWNSPLPWKPRISIPGWSELRLNSDGLIISHIDYWNCSRLDVIKQHFSTKQSIM
;
A
#
# COMPACT_ATOMS: atom_id res chain seq x y z
N MET A 1 -15.04 -10.92 11.58
CA MET A 1 -15.20 -9.57 11.00
C MET A 1 -15.02 -9.71 9.49
N ASP A 2 -15.79 -8.98 8.69
CA ASP A 2 -15.68 -9.04 7.23
C ASP A 2 -14.32 -8.50 6.76
N ILE A 3 -13.71 -9.15 5.77
CA ILE A 3 -12.36 -8.80 5.28
C ILE A 3 -12.31 -7.40 4.69
N VAL A 4 -13.38 -6.93 4.03
CA VAL A 4 -13.46 -5.56 3.51
C VAL A 4 -13.42 -4.55 4.66
N GLN A 5 -14.08 -4.84 5.77
CA GLN A 5 -14.05 -3.98 6.96
C GLN A 5 -12.67 -3.96 7.62
N ILE A 6 -12.01 -5.13 7.74
CA ILE A 6 -10.63 -5.22 8.24
C ILE A 6 -9.70 -4.37 7.37
N LEU A 7 -9.79 -4.49 6.04
CA LEU A 7 -8.98 -3.69 5.12
C LEU A 7 -9.24 -2.20 5.29
N LYS A 8 -10.49 -1.74 5.40
CA LYS A 8 -10.80 -0.32 5.66
C LYS A 8 -10.12 0.20 6.92
N GLU A 9 -10.15 -0.57 8.00
CA GLU A 9 -9.48 -0.21 9.26
C GLU A 9 -7.96 -0.25 9.14
N ASP A 10 -7.40 -1.21 8.41
CA ASP A 10 -5.97 -1.29 8.15
C ASP A 10 -5.47 -0.09 7.33
N TYR A 11 -6.22 0.36 6.32
CA TYR A 11 -5.91 1.59 5.57
C TYR A 11 -5.97 2.84 6.46
N GLN A 12 -6.97 2.96 7.33
CA GLN A 12 -7.09 4.10 8.27
C GLN A 12 -5.90 4.21 9.23
N ARG A 13 -5.35 3.06 9.64
CA ARG A 13 -4.24 2.98 10.60
C ARG A 13 -2.88 2.85 9.94
N PHE A 14 -2.83 2.80 8.60
CA PHE A 14 -1.62 2.49 7.85
C PHE A 14 -0.45 3.41 8.23
N PRO A 15 0.77 2.87 8.42
CA PRO A 15 1.18 1.47 8.33
C PRO A 15 1.06 0.68 9.66
N ALA A 16 0.51 1.30 10.71
CA ALA A 16 0.49 0.72 12.05
C ALA A 16 -0.56 -0.40 12.20
N ASN A 17 -0.23 -1.37 13.05
CA ASN A 17 -1.16 -2.41 13.55
C ASN A 17 -1.95 -3.18 12.48
N GLN A 18 -1.36 -3.40 11.30
CA GLN A 18 -2.00 -4.12 10.20
C GLN A 18 -2.42 -5.54 10.62
N THR A 19 -3.51 -6.03 10.05
CA THR A 19 -4.11 -7.32 10.42
C THR A 19 -3.48 -8.45 9.62
N TYR A 20 -2.31 -8.95 10.04
CA TYR A 20 -1.61 -9.97 9.26
C TYR A 20 -2.34 -11.32 9.13
N SER A 21 -3.28 -11.63 10.02
CA SER A 21 -4.03 -12.90 9.99
C SER A 21 -4.97 -13.05 8.80
N ILE A 22 -5.26 -11.99 8.02
CA ILE A 22 -6.05 -12.10 6.77
C ILE A 22 -5.20 -12.51 5.57
N TYR A 23 -3.89 -12.71 5.75
CA TYR A 23 -2.98 -13.12 4.68
C TYR A 23 -2.57 -14.58 4.82
N ALA A 24 -2.44 -15.28 3.70
CA ALA A 24 -1.86 -16.61 3.66
C ALA A 24 -0.35 -16.57 3.92
N GLU A 25 0.22 -17.64 4.50
CA GLU A 25 1.65 -17.69 4.84
C GLU A 25 2.57 -17.45 3.63
N ASN A 26 2.17 -17.93 2.46
CA ASN A 26 2.91 -17.85 1.19
C ASN A 26 2.37 -16.76 0.23
N VAL A 27 1.69 -15.74 0.76
CA VAL A 27 1.12 -14.63 -0.02
C VAL A 27 2.11 -14.10 -1.06
N TYR A 28 1.65 -13.93 -2.28
CA TYR A 28 2.39 -13.24 -3.34
C TYR A 28 2.20 -11.72 -3.21
N PHE A 29 3.29 -10.97 -3.20
CA PHE A 29 3.25 -9.51 -3.25
C PHE A 29 4.03 -9.00 -4.46
N GLN A 30 3.47 -8.00 -5.15
CA GLN A 30 4.17 -7.30 -6.23
C GLN A 30 3.72 -5.85 -6.31
N ASP A 31 4.67 -4.93 -6.45
CA ASP A 31 4.44 -3.55 -6.90
C ASP A 31 5.50 -3.16 -7.95
N GLN A 32 5.70 -1.85 -8.19
CA GLN A 32 6.70 -1.33 -9.13
C GLN A 32 8.17 -1.47 -8.64
N VAL A 33 8.39 -1.84 -7.38
CA VAL A 33 9.69 -1.86 -6.70
C VAL A 33 10.04 -3.26 -6.17
N PHE A 34 9.09 -3.91 -5.51
CA PHE A 34 9.19 -5.17 -4.82
C PHE A 34 8.39 -6.27 -5.52
N LYS A 35 8.93 -7.48 -5.47
CA LYS A 35 8.24 -8.70 -5.90
C LYS A 35 8.75 -9.87 -5.06
N PHE A 36 7.87 -10.48 -4.28
CA PHE A 36 8.25 -11.56 -3.37
C PHE A 36 7.08 -12.48 -3.00
N ARG A 37 7.38 -13.56 -2.29
CA ARG A 37 6.39 -14.44 -1.66
C ARG A 37 6.70 -14.61 -0.18
N GLY A 38 5.65 -14.57 0.65
CA GLY A 38 5.72 -14.88 2.08
C GLY A 38 5.29 -13.72 2.97
N ILE A 39 4.49 -14.04 3.99
CA ILE A 39 3.93 -13.07 4.93
C ILE A 39 5.01 -12.37 5.78
N GLN A 40 6.13 -13.04 6.05
CA GLN A 40 7.23 -12.45 6.82
C GLN A 40 7.92 -11.31 6.04
N LEU A 41 8.09 -11.48 4.73
CA LEU A 41 8.62 -10.41 3.86
C LEU A 41 7.63 -9.25 3.74
N TYR A 42 6.33 -9.54 3.70
CA TYR A 42 5.29 -8.51 3.72
C TYR A 42 5.34 -7.68 5.01
N LYS A 43 5.43 -8.33 6.18
CA LYS A 43 5.61 -7.65 7.48
C LYS A 43 6.86 -6.78 7.50
N LEU A 44 7.98 -7.27 6.97
CA LEU A 44 9.24 -6.52 6.91
C LEU A 44 9.10 -5.27 6.01
N MET A 45 8.40 -5.38 4.88
CA MET A 45 8.12 -4.25 4.00
C MET A 45 7.26 -3.19 4.70
N ILE A 46 6.17 -3.58 5.37
CA ILE A 46 5.35 -2.65 6.15
C ILE A 46 6.17 -1.99 7.27
N LYS A 47 7.03 -2.76 7.95
CA LYS A 47 7.93 -2.22 8.99
C LYS A 47 8.95 -1.23 8.43
N PHE A 48 9.46 -1.49 7.23
CA PHE A 48 10.34 -0.55 6.52
C PHE A 48 9.62 0.77 6.25
N ILE A 49 8.39 0.73 5.74
CA ILE A 49 7.57 1.93 5.51
C ILE A 49 7.36 2.69 6.83
N GLU A 50 6.95 2.00 7.89
CA GLU A 50 6.75 2.60 9.22
C GLU A 50 8.02 3.28 9.76
N THR A 51 9.20 2.72 9.47
CA THR A 51 10.47 3.20 10.03
C THR A 51 11.07 4.36 9.22
N PHE A 52 11.00 4.30 7.89
CA PHE A 52 11.73 5.21 7.01
C PHE A 52 10.87 6.33 6.41
N PHE A 53 9.56 6.13 6.28
CA PHE A 53 8.70 7.14 5.70
C PHE A 53 8.19 8.06 6.83
N LEU A 54 8.29 9.37 6.63
CA LEU A 54 7.77 10.34 7.60
C LEU A 54 6.29 10.62 7.26
N ASN A 55 5.40 10.54 8.25
CA ASN A 55 3.96 10.73 8.08
C ASN A 55 3.34 9.91 6.92
N PRO A 56 3.64 8.59 6.79
CA PRO A 56 3.04 7.76 5.76
C PRO A 56 1.53 7.67 5.97
N LYS A 57 0.78 7.76 4.87
CA LYS A 57 -0.68 7.64 4.85
C LYS A 57 -1.11 6.95 3.58
N MET A 58 -2.06 6.02 3.69
CA MET A 58 -2.70 5.37 2.56
C MET A 58 -4.18 5.76 2.53
N ASP A 59 -4.52 6.78 1.76
CA ASP A 59 -5.89 7.26 1.60
C ASP A 59 -6.68 6.28 0.73
N LEU A 60 -7.64 5.56 1.31
CA LEU A 60 -8.56 4.66 0.59
C LEU A 60 -9.71 5.47 -0.01
N HIS A 61 -9.82 5.47 -1.34
CA HIS A 61 -10.89 6.17 -2.07
C HIS A 61 -12.07 5.26 -2.39
N ASP A 62 -11.78 3.99 -2.66
CA ASP A 62 -12.79 3.00 -3.05
C ASP A 62 -12.32 1.59 -2.69
N ILE A 63 -13.27 0.71 -2.38
CA ILE A 63 -13.03 -0.72 -2.14
C ILE A 63 -14.25 -1.52 -2.57
N GLN A 64 -14.01 -2.49 -3.44
CA GLN A 64 -15.04 -3.34 -4.02
C GLN A 64 -14.59 -4.79 -3.93
N LYS A 65 -15.54 -5.70 -3.64
CA LYS A 65 -15.30 -7.13 -3.59
C LYS A 65 -16.23 -7.83 -4.57
N GLU A 66 -15.64 -8.61 -5.47
CA GLU A 66 -16.34 -9.42 -6.47
C GLU A 66 -15.81 -10.86 -6.39
N GLY A 67 -16.65 -11.77 -5.88
CA GLY A 67 -16.25 -13.16 -5.65
C GLY A 67 -15.05 -13.28 -4.71
N ASP A 68 -13.95 -13.83 -5.24
CA ASP A 68 -12.68 -14.03 -4.55
C ASP A 68 -11.68 -12.87 -4.74
N THR A 69 -12.11 -11.77 -5.37
CA THR A 69 -11.25 -10.62 -5.67
C THR A 69 -11.71 -9.40 -4.90
N ILE A 70 -10.77 -8.69 -4.31
CA ILE A 70 -10.98 -7.36 -3.74
C ILE A 70 -10.13 -6.38 -4.53
N GLN A 71 -10.74 -5.32 -5.04
CA GLN A 71 -10.05 -4.21 -5.67
C GLN A 71 -10.16 -2.96 -4.78
N THR A 72 -9.06 -2.24 -4.64
CA THR A 72 -9.02 -0.98 -3.88
C THR A 72 -8.47 0.13 -4.76
N LYS A 73 -8.92 1.36 -4.55
CA LYS A 73 -8.29 2.57 -5.12
C LYS A 73 -7.77 3.42 -3.99
N TRP A 74 -6.54 3.90 -4.12
CA TRP A 74 -5.87 4.58 -3.03
C TRP A 74 -4.85 5.62 -3.48
N THR A 75 -4.42 6.46 -2.54
CA THR A 75 -3.23 7.31 -2.69
C THR A 75 -2.30 7.06 -1.51
N LEU A 76 -1.08 6.58 -1.78
CA LEU A 76 -0.02 6.47 -0.80
C LEU A 76 0.75 7.79 -0.80
N SER A 77 0.90 8.40 0.37
CA SER A 77 1.65 9.64 0.49
C SER A 77 2.51 9.65 1.75
N TRP A 78 3.67 10.30 1.66
CA TRP A 78 4.61 10.43 2.78
C TRP A 78 5.58 11.59 2.53
N ASN A 79 6.28 12.02 3.57
CA ASN A 79 7.43 12.89 3.47
C ASN A 79 8.71 12.04 3.44
N SER A 80 9.53 12.22 2.41
CA SER A 80 10.82 11.52 2.30
C SER A 80 11.77 11.97 3.42
N PRO A 81 12.62 11.09 3.98
CA PRO A 81 13.54 11.43 5.08
C PRO A 81 14.74 12.30 4.66
N LEU A 82 14.70 12.89 3.45
CA LEU A 82 15.71 13.84 2.98
C LEU A 82 15.62 15.18 3.74
N PRO A 83 16.71 15.99 3.79
CA PRO A 83 16.75 17.23 4.57
C PRO A 83 15.60 18.22 4.29
N TRP A 84 15.14 18.31 3.05
CA TRP A 84 14.03 19.20 2.64
C TRP A 84 12.64 18.54 2.68
N LYS A 85 12.54 17.29 3.17
CA LYS A 85 11.31 16.53 3.44
C LYS A 85 10.25 16.62 2.32
N PRO A 86 10.61 16.35 1.05
CA PRO A 86 9.70 16.49 -0.07
C PRO A 86 8.47 15.59 0.14
N ARG A 87 7.29 16.10 -0.21
CA ARG A 87 6.05 15.33 -0.14
C ARG A 87 5.95 14.45 -1.39
N ILE A 88 5.83 13.15 -1.16
CA ILE A 88 5.59 12.16 -2.20
C ILE A 88 4.13 11.72 -2.14
N SER A 89 3.53 11.53 -3.31
CA SER A 89 2.16 11.08 -3.50
C SER A 89 2.10 10.15 -4.71
N ILE A 90 1.60 8.94 -4.49
CA ILE A 90 1.46 7.89 -5.50
C ILE A 90 -0.02 7.47 -5.50
N PRO A 91 -0.81 7.92 -6.49
CA PRO A 91 -2.13 7.34 -6.72
C PRO A 91 -1.98 5.96 -7.35
N GLY A 92 -2.85 5.03 -6.95
CA GLY A 92 -2.79 3.65 -7.40
C GLY A 92 -4.04 2.86 -7.06
N TRP A 93 -3.95 1.57 -7.32
CA TRP A 93 -4.99 0.59 -6.99
C TRP A 93 -4.34 -0.76 -6.68
N SER A 94 -5.02 -1.58 -5.88
CA SER A 94 -4.56 -2.94 -5.57
C SER A 94 -5.56 -3.98 -6.06
N GLU A 95 -5.04 -5.13 -6.48
CA GLU A 95 -5.81 -6.37 -6.64
C GLU A 95 -5.42 -7.37 -5.56
N LEU A 96 -6.40 -7.78 -4.75
CA LEU A 96 -6.23 -8.81 -3.74
C LEU A 96 -7.02 -10.05 -4.16
N ARG A 97 -6.36 -11.20 -4.23
CA ARG A 97 -7.02 -12.50 -4.49
C ARG A 97 -7.11 -13.31 -3.21
N LEU A 98 -8.29 -13.86 -2.95
CA LEU A 98 -8.60 -14.70 -1.81
C LEU A 98 -8.58 -16.18 -2.18
N ASN A 99 -8.22 -17.05 -1.24
CA ASN A 99 -8.44 -18.49 -1.35
C ASN A 99 -9.83 -18.90 -0.82
N SER A 100 -10.11 -20.21 -0.81
CA SER A 100 -11.34 -20.79 -0.27
C SER A 100 -11.55 -20.50 1.22
N ASP A 101 -10.47 -20.26 1.97
CA ASP A 101 -10.51 -19.96 3.41
C ASP A 101 -10.71 -18.45 3.67
N GLY A 102 -10.81 -17.64 2.61
CA GLY A 102 -10.94 -16.19 2.70
C GLY A 102 -9.64 -15.44 3.00
N LEU A 103 -8.48 -16.09 2.89
CA LEU A 103 -7.16 -15.49 3.09
C LEU A 103 -6.62 -14.89 1.80
N ILE A 104 -5.94 -13.74 1.91
CA ILE A 104 -5.26 -13.09 0.79
C ILE A 104 -4.03 -13.92 0.39
N ILE A 105 -4.07 -14.48 -0.81
CA ILE A 105 -2.98 -15.26 -1.42
C ILE A 105 -2.17 -14.45 -2.44
N SER A 106 -2.70 -13.33 -2.91
CA SER A 106 -2.03 -12.39 -3.82
C SER A 106 -2.43 -10.96 -3.50
N HIS A 107 -1.46 -10.06 -3.45
CA HIS A 107 -1.62 -8.62 -3.28
C HIS A 107 -0.74 -7.94 -4.33
N ILE A 108 -1.35 -7.35 -5.35
CA ILE A 108 -0.64 -6.67 -6.45
C ILE A 108 -1.03 -5.21 -6.48
N ASP A 109 -0.02 -4.33 -6.40
CA ASP A 109 -0.19 -2.89 -6.44
C ASP A 109 0.20 -2.32 -7.80
N TYR A 110 -0.68 -1.47 -8.32
CA TYR A 110 -0.51 -0.76 -9.58
C TYR A 110 -0.46 0.74 -9.31
N TRP A 111 0.57 1.38 -9.86
CA TRP A 111 0.73 2.83 -9.74
C TRP A 111 0.16 3.50 -10.99
N ASN A 112 -0.56 4.61 -10.81
CA ASN A 112 -1.02 5.47 -11.90
C ASN A 112 0.10 6.42 -12.39
N CYS A 113 1.31 6.30 -11.87
CA CYS A 113 2.48 7.06 -12.27
C CYS A 113 3.73 6.17 -12.41
N SER A 114 4.71 6.64 -13.17
CA SER A 114 5.97 5.91 -13.34
C SER A 114 6.89 6.07 -12.13
N ARG A 115 7.86 5.16 -11.98
CA ARG A 115 8.95 5.29 -10.99
C ARG A 115 9.72 6.61 -11.15
N LEU A 116 9.90 7.09 -12.39
CA LEU A 116 10.57 8.35 -12.67
C LEU A 116 9.76 9.55 -12.14
N ASP A 117 8.43 9.50 -12.20
CA ASP A 117 7.59 10.56 -11.67
C ASP A 117 7.68 10.63 -10.14
N VAL A 118 7.76 9.49 -9.46
CA VAL A 118 8.02 9.42 -8.01
C VAL A 118 9.40 10.00 -7.65
N ILE A 119 10.43 9.69 -8.45
CA ILE A 119 11.78 10.25 -8.25
C ILE A 119 11.76 11.77 -8.45
N LYS A 120 11.08 12.29 -9.48
CA LYS A 120 10.96 13.73 -9.72
C LYS A 120 10.32 14.48 -8.54
N GLN A 121 9.37 13.86 -7.83
CA GLN A 121 8.76 14.47 -6.63
C GLN A 121 9.78 14.76 -5.51
N HIS A 122 10.91 14.04 -5.49
CA HIS A 122 11.99 14.32 -4.52
C HIS A 122 12.75 15.62 -4.81
N PHE A 123 12.70 16.12 -6.04
CA PHE A 123 13.43 17.31 -6.48
C PHE A 123 12.51 18.48 -6.87
N SER A 124 11.21 18.23 -7.01
CA SER A 124 10.24 19.24 -7.40
C SER A 124 9.61 19.90 -6.17
N THR A 125 10.04 21.12 -5.88
CA THR A 125 9.40 22.01 -4.90
C THR A 125 8.13 22.64 -5.49
N LYS A 126 7.14 21.84 -5.90
CA LYS A 126 5.81 22.38 -6.23
C LYS A 126 4.87 22.19 -5.03
N GLN A 127 4.79 23.23 -4.20
CA GLN A 127 3.53 23.55 -3.53
C GLN A 127 2.55 23.93 -4.63
N SER A 128 1.64 23.04 -5.03
CA SER A 128 0.43 23.48 -5.72
C SER A 128 -0.44 24.18 -4.69
N ILE A 129 -0.30 25.50 -4.60
CA ILE A 129 -1.39 26.38 -4.20
C ILE A 129 -2.18 26.61 -5.49
N MET A 130 -3.39 26.04 -5.56
CA MET A 130 -4.53 26.57 -6.31
C MET A 130 -5.81 25.97 -5.72
#